data_AF-A0AAV4FQ56-F1
#
_entry.id   AF-A0AAV4FQ56-F1
#
_cell.length_a   1.000
_cell.length_b   1.000
_cell.length_c   1.000
_cell.angle_alpha   90.00
_cell.angle_beta   90.00
_cell.angle_gamma   90.00
#
_symmetry.space_group_name_H-M   'P 1'
#
loop_
_entity.id
_entity.type
_entity.pdbx_description
1 polymer ?
#
loop_
_entity_poly.entity_id
_entity_poly.type
_entity_poly.pdbx_seq_one_letter_code
_entity_poly.pdbx_strand_id
1 'polypeptide(L)'
;MRFPPDYPFSPPFIRVLRPRFQFLTGHVTLGGSICMQMLTKSGWQPSNDIESILVQVRAEILSDPSARLASHQTNVSYSLEDAKVAFQRMTQKYGW
;
A
#
# COMPACT_ATOMS: atom_id res chain seq x y z
N MET A 1 6.48 5.89 4.49
CA MET A 1 6.99 5.82 3.10
C MET A 1 8.48 5.55 3.16
N ARG A 2 9.01 4.64 2.34
CA ARG A 2 10.46 4.33 2.30
C ARG A 2 10.94 4.40 0.87
N PHE A 3 11.92 5.27 0.61
CA PHE A 3 12.52 5.44 -0.71
C PHE A 3 13.61 4.37 -0.95
N PRO A 4 13.63 3.73 -2.13
CA PRO A 4 14.74 2.88 -2.51
C PRO A 4 15.95 3.75 -2.96
N PRO A 5 17.17 3.18 -3.02
CA PRO A 5 18.37 3.92 -3.42
C PRO A 5 18.32 4.51 -4.84
N ASP A 6 17.50 3.93 -5.71
CA ASP A 6 17.33 4.31 -7.13
C ASP A 6 16.09 5.18 -7.37
N TYR A 7 15.48 5.75 -6.32
CA TYR A 7 14.44 6.76 -6.48
C TYR A 7 14.98 7.98 -7.26
N PRO A 8 14.24 8.56 -8.24
CA PRO A 8 12.83 8.30 -8.59
C PRO A 8 12.61 7.23 -9.66
N PHE A 9 13.62 6.45 -10.07
CA PHE A 9 13.44 5.41 -11.09
C PHE A 9 12.66 4.20 -10.59
N SER A 10 12.71 3.92 -9.29
CA SER A 10 11.83 2.95 -8.63
C SER A 10 10.84 3.63 -7.66
N PRO A 11 9.62 3.07 -7.49
CA PRO A 11 8.62 3.64 -6.60
C PRO A 11 9.05 3.59 -5.13
N PRO A 12 8.60 4.54 -4.29
CA PRO A 12 8.72 4.41 -2.85
C PRO A 12 7.81 3.27 -2.35
N PHE A 13 8.26 2.55 -1.34
CA PHE A 13 7.42 1.56 -0.66
C PHE A 13 6.48 2.27 0.34
N ILE A 14 5.18 2.16 0.10
CA ILE A 14 4.13 2.74 0.95
C ILE A 14 3.37 1.61 1.67
N ARG A 15 3.19 1.79 2.97
CA ARG A 15 2.43 0.89 3.84
C ARG A 15 1.71 1.68 4.93
N VAL A 16 0.62 1.13 5.41
CA VAL A 16 -0.05 1.54 6.64
C VAL A 16 0.78 1.07 7.83
N LEU A 17 0.97 1.94 8.83
CA LEU A 17 1.55 1.55 10.11
C LEU A 17 0.46 1.11 11.08
N ARG A 18 -0.54 1.98 11.26
CA ARG A 18 -1.69 1.84 12.16
C ARG A 18 -2.76 2.88 11.73
N PRO A 19 -4.04 2.68 12.06
CA PRO A 19 -4.63 1.45 12.61
C PRO A 19 -4.69 0.30 11.59
N ARG A 20 -4.94 -0.93 12.07
CA ARG A 20 -5.20 -2.08 11.19
C ARG A 20 -6.56 -1.97 10.52
N PHE A 21 -6.60 -2.34 9.24
CA PHE A 21 -7.82 -2.48 8.46
C PHE A 21 -8.40 -3.88 8.62
N GLN A 22 -9.71 -3.99 8.46
CA GLN A 22 -10.37 -5.28 8.31
C GLN A 22 -9.84 -5.96 7.06
N PHE A 23 -9.65 -7.28 7.14
CA PHE A 23 -9.06 -8.07 6.06
C PHE A 23 -9.79 -7.85 4.73
N LEU A 24 -9.01 -7.58 3.67
CA LEU A 24 -9.48 -7.32 2.30
C LEU A 24 -10.41 -6.10 2.15
N THR A 25 -10.18 -5.06 2.94
CA THR A 25 -10.91 -3.78 2.80
C THR A 25 -9.93 -2.61 2.63
N GLY A 26 -10.39 -1.54 1.97
CA GLY A 26 -9.64 -0.29 1.78
C GLY A 26 -8.39 -0.44 0.92
N HIS A 27 -8.30 -1.47 0.08
CA HIS A 27 -7.09 -1.81 -0.71
C HIS A 27 -5.83 -2.03 0.14
N VAL A 28 -5.97 -2.24 1.46
CA VAL A 28 -4.88 -2.55 2.37
C VAL A 28 -4.77 -4.06 2.52
N THR A 29 -3.58 -4.60 2.27
CA THR A 29 -3.32 -6.04 2.40
C THR A 29 -3.25 -6.48 3.86
N LEU A 30 -3.26 -7.80 4.10
CA LEU A 30 -3.09 -8.36 5.44
C LEU A 30 -1.81 -7.88 6.15
N GLY A 31 -0.75 -7.60 5.39
CA GLY A 31 0.52 -7.08 5.92
C GLY A 31 0.57 -5.55 6.03
N GLY A 32 -0.47 -4.83 5.64
CA GLY A 32 -0.52 -3.37 5.70
C GLY A 32 0.08 -2.67 4.47
N SER A 33 0.47 -3.37 3.42
CA SER A 33 0.83 -2.74 2.13
C SER A 33 -0.41 -2.29 1.38
N ILE A 34 -0.26 -1.30 0.49
CA ILE A 34 -1.36 -0.80 -0.35
C ILE A 34 -1.31 -1.50 -1.70
N CYS A 35 -2.43 -2.07 -2.12
CA CYS A 35 -2.56 -2.78 -3.39
C CYS A 35 -2.95 -1.81 -4.51
N MET A 36 -1.97 -1.13 -5.09
CA MET A 36 -2.16 -0.14 -6.15
C MET A 36 -1.08 -0.28 -7.22
N GLN A 37 -1.48 -0.46 -8.48
CA GLN A 37 -0.54 -0.71 -9.60
C GLN A 37 0.47 0.43 -9.79
N MET A 38 0.07 1.68 -9.53
CA MET A 38 1.02 2.81 -9.62
C MET A 38 2.23 2.67 -8.69
N LEU A 39 2.13 1.92 -7.59
CA LEU A 39 3.22 1.71 -6.64
C LEU A 39 4.10 0.50 -7.01
N THR A 40 3.86 -0.14 -8.16
CA THR A 40 4.62 -1.28 -8.65
C THR A 40 5.58 -0.85 -9.77
N LYS A 41 6.52 -1.72 -10.12
CA LYS A 41 7.47 -1.43 -11.22
C LYS A 41 6.79 -1.26 -12.57
N SER A 42 5.67 -1.94 -12.79
CA SER A 42 4.91 -1.86 -14.04
C SER A 42 4.04 -0.60 -14.15
N GLY A 43 3.62 0.02 -13.05
CA GLY A 43 2.76 1.22 -13.06
C GLY A 43 3.43 2.52 -12.61
N TRP A 44 4.63 2.47 -12.04
CA TRP A 44 5.34 3.65 -11.55
C TRP A 44 5.89 4.52 -12.68
N GLN A 45 5.76 5.84 -12.55
CA GLN A 45 6.45 6.81 -13.41
C GLN A 45 7.33 7.73 -12.56
N PRO A 46 8.60 7.97 -12.93
CA PRO A 46 9.48 8.88 -12.19
C PRO A 46 8.99 10.34 -12.10
N SER A 47 8.04 10.72 -12.97
CA SER A 47 7.38 12.02 -12.96
C SER A 47 6.24 12.13 -11.94
N ASN A 48 5.90 11.06 -11.21
CA ASN A 48 4.88 11.10 -10.18
C ASN A 48 5.33 11.96 -8.99
N ASP A 49 4.51 12.96 -8.66
CA ASP A 49 4.70 13.79 -7.48
C ASP A 49 4.22 13.09 -6.19
N ILE A 50 4.92 13.33 -5.07
CA ILE A 50 4.64 12.69 -3.78
C ILE A 50 3.29 13.13 -3.20
N GLU A 51 2.91 14.39 -3.32
CA GLU A 51 1.62 14.86 -2.81
C GLU A 51 0.48 14.20 -3.59
N SER A 52 0.63 14.13 -4.90
CA SER A 52 -0.32 13.45 -5.79
C SER A 52 -0.47 11.96 -5.43
N ILE A 53 0.64 11.27 -5.13
CA ILE A 53 0.61 9.86 -4.69
C ILE A 53 -0.15 9.71 -3.37
N LEU A 54 0.08 10.60 -2.40
CA LEU A 54 -0.62 10.53 -1.11
C LEU A 54 -2.12 10.77 -1.25
N VAL A 55 -2.52 11.71 -2.11
CA VAL A 55 -3.93 11.95 -2.44
C VAL A 55 -4.56 10.71 -3.09
N GLN A 56 -3.87 10.10 -4.05
CA GLN A 56 -4.38 8.90 -4.72
C GLN A 56 -4.49 7.71 -3.78
N VAL A 57 -3.49 7.46 -2.93
CA VAL A 57 -3.56 6.42 -1.89
C VAL A 57 -4.78 6.61 -1.00
N ARG A 58 -5.07 7.86 -0.58
CA ARG A 58 -6.26 8.16 0.20
C ARG A 58 -7.54 7.92 -0.62
N ALA A 59 -7.56 8.31 -1.88
CA ALA A 59 -8.71 8.11 -2.76
C ALA A 59 -9.03 6.62 -2.95
N GLU A 60 -8.02 5.77 -3.18
CA GLU A 60 -8.18 4.32 -3.31
C GLU A 60 -8.69 3.66 -2.02
N ILE A 61 -8.24 4.13 -0.84
CA ILE A 61 -8.79 3.64 0.43
C ILE A 61 -10.27 4.01 0.56
N LEU A 62 -10.65 5.23 0.15
CA LEU A 62 -12.01 5.74 0.25
C LEU A 62 -12.95 5.21 -0.83
N SER A 63 -12.42 4.76 -1.97
CA SER A 63 -13.23 4.20 -3.06
C SER A 63 -13.83 2.84 -2.71
N ASP A 64 -13.27 2.13 -1.72
CA ASP A 64 -13.85 0.91 -1.20
C ASP A 64 -14.93 1.21 -0.14
N PRO A 65 -16.23 1.03 -0.45
CA PRO A 65 -17.30 1.28 0.51
C PRO A 65 -17.29 0.33 1.72
N SER A 66 -16.55 -0.77 1.62
CA SER A 66 -16.34 -1.75 2.69
C SER A 66 -15.10 -1.46 3.55
N ALA A 67 -14.33 -0.40 3.26
CA ALA A 67 -13.16 0.00 4.05
C ALA A 67 -13.51 0.20 5.53
N ARG A 68 -13.04 -0.69 6.40
CA ARG A 68 -13.29 -0.63 7.85
C ARG A 68 -12.00 -0.88 8.62
N LEU A 69 -11.94 -0.37 9.84
CA LEU A 69 -10.88 -0.72 10.78
C LEU A 69 -11.15 -2.12 11.34
N ALA A 70 -10.08 -2.85 11.63
CA ALA A 70 -10.20 -4.15 12.28
C ALA A 70 -10.87 -4.01 13.66
N SER A 71 -11.80 -4.90 13.99
CA SER A 71 -12.49 -4.91 15.30
C SER A 71 -11.58 -5.32 16.46
N HIS A 72 -10.55 -6.11 16.17
CA HIS A 72 -9.51 -6.54 17.11
C HIS A 72 -8.13 -6.15 16.59
N GLN A 73 -7.19 -5.92 17.50
CA GLN A 73 -5.80 -5.56 17.17
C GLN A 73 -5.66 -4.28 16.34
N THR A 74 -6.65 -3.38 16.38
CA THR A 74 -6.69 -2.12 15.63
C THR A 74 -5.44 -1.27 15.85
N ASN A 75 -4.93 -1.24 17.08
CA ASN A 75 -3.75 -0.45 17.47
C ASN A 75 -2.41 -1.18 17.30
N VAL A 76 -2.43 -2.46 16.91
CA VAL A 76 -1.21 -3.24 16.68
C VAL A 76 -0.61 -2.83 15.34
N SER A 77 0.64 -2.37 15.33
CA SER A 77 1.27 -1.93 14.10
C SER A 77 1.45 -3.08 13.10
N TYR A 78 1.39 -2.77 11.81
CA TYR A 78 1.88 -3.68 10.78
C TYR A 78 3.42 -3.68 10.79
N SER A 79 4.02 -4.87 10.65
CA SER A 79 5.47 -5.00 10.47
C SER A 79 5.87 -4.58 9.06
N LEU A 80 7.16 -4.26 8.86
CA LEU A 80 7.66 -3.95 7.52
C LEU A 80 7.74 -5.21 6.66
N GLU A 81 8.11 -6.32 7.29
CA GLU A 81 8.32 -7.63 6.69
C GLU A 81 7.01 -8.20 6.15
N ASP A 82 5.94 -8.18 6.95
CA ASP A 82 4.62 -8.64 6.52
C ASP A 82 4.09 -7.80 5.37
N ALA A 83 4.29 -6.47 5.42
CA ALA A 83 3.88 -5.57 4.35
C ALA A 83 4.59 -5.91 3.03
N LYS A 84 5.90 -6.19 3.06
CA LYS A 84 6.67 -6.57 1.88
C LYS A 84 6.22 -7.92 1.31
N VAL A 85 6.07 -8.93 2.16
CA VAL A 85 5.59 -10.26 1.76
C VAL A 85 4.20 -10.17 1.14
N ALA A 86 3.29 -9.43 1.78
CA ALA A 86 1.95 -9.22 1.26
C ALA A 86 1.95 -8.46 -0.08
N PHE A 87 2.79 -7.42 -0.22
CA PHE A 87 2.93 -6.67 -1.47
C PHE A 87 3.42 -7.58 -2.61
N GLN A 88 4.46 -8.37 -2.38
CA GLN A 88 5.01 -9.30 -3.38
C GLN A 88 3.97 -10.34 -3.84
N ARG A 89 3.14 -10.84 -2.93
CA ARG A 89 2.03 -11.76 -3.29
C ARG A 89 1.02 -11.08 -4.21
N MET A 90 0.71 -9.81 -3.96
CA MET A 90 -0.26 -9.07 -4.78
C MET A 90 0.32 -8.73 -6.16
N THR A 91 1.58 -8.31 -6.25
CA THR A 91 2.22 -8.05 -7.55
C THR A 91 2.29 -9.32 -8.40
N GLN A 92 2.64 -10.47 -7.80
CA GLN A 92 2.61 -11.76 -8.50
C GLN A 92 1.20 -12.15 -8.95
N LYS A 93 0.18 -11.96 -8.10
CA LYS A 93 -1.21 -12.30 -8.43
C LYS A 93 -1.75 -11.49 -9.61
N TYR A 94 -1.39 -10.22 -9.72
CA TYR A 94 -1.91 -9.31 -10.76
C TYR A 94 -0.94 -9.09 -11.93
N GLY A 95 0.23 -9.72 -11.92
CA GLY A 95 1.23 -9.57 -12.99
C GLY A 95 1.87 -8.18 -13.03
N TRP A 96 2.05 -7.56 -11.87
CA TRP A 96 2.60 -6.22 -11.72
C TRP A 96 4.10 -6.17 -11.40
#